data_AF-A0A1F3Q981-F1
#
_entry.id   AF-A0A1F3Q981-F1
#
_cell.length_a   1.000
_cell.length_b   1.000
_cell.length_c   1.000
_cell.angle_alpha   90.00
_cell.angle_beta   90.00
_cell.angle_gamma   90.00
#
_symmetry.space_group_name_H-M   'P 1'
#
loop_
_entity.id
_entity.type
_entity.pdbx_description
1 polymer ?
#
loop_
_entity_poly.entity_id
_entity_poly.type
_entity_poly.pdbx_seq_one_letter_code
_entity_poly.pdbx_strand_id
1 'polypeptide(L)'
;MNIRLLSLLIILNSTAFAQLHTYNWSNGNKKAEGIIKEGLEQGKWSFWSKDGVVQQEVTYKDGEFDGQYINYNDKGEKKEEGFFVKSKKEGVCKTWFDDGKLAMIGYNKNGYQDSLWTFYYPSGNKKEEGTFLKDQRVGEWQEWYDNQQLKSSRIFKNDDVMMQSYFTKEGTSIVKDGTGDFIEHFDNGATKYTGSYKNGHKAGLWIEYDVNTNKISEGNYSDGIMTGDWVYYWSGKNQQKQKGMITNGKMDKSWTYWYENGNKLKEINFTDGLENEAMKEWFANGKLSVEGFYVNGKKEGEWIYWLESGNKDFVGHFKNGLRDGLWTFYNSKTAEKDYEGTYQEDKKNGVWNYWYPNGKVWKKGAYLNDNKEGEWSYWNEAGQLVMQGEFKNGKEEGEWESWYDNGAKKDIGNFSKGIMDGVWNGWFDNGQKDYTGEYKQGLKDGIWEHWYIDGKQELMDAYAVKSEEKKSYLKDTGNKYAEFTNNRLISVLEGPHYSWYENGQPKEEGTYKDNLQSGKWIYYYDDGKKMYEQTFIEGKQEGKVTSWYEIGTLESVKNYKNFKPDGKWIFYDKQAGKIKKVMYFKDGVKVKEE
;
A
#
# COMPACT_ATOMS: atom_id res chain seq x y z
N MET A 1 -21.24 -18.46 70.18
CA MET A 1 -20.55 -17.40 69.43
C MET A 1 -21.43 -17.05 68.22
N ASN A 2 -22.05 -15.85 68.23
CA ASN A 2 -22.37 -14.92 67.11
C ASN A 2 -22.62 -15.47 65.67
N ILE A 3 -23.53 -14.98 64.80
CA ILE A 3 -24.61 -13.96 64.74
C ILE A 3 -25.09 -13.90 63.25
N ARG A 4 -26.40 -13.65 62.98
CA ARG A 4 -27.04 -13.01 61.77
C ARG A 4 -26.99 -13.73 60.38
N LEU A 5 -27.89 -13.57 59.39
CA LEU A 5 -29.01 -12.66 59.06
C LEU A 5 -29.90 -13.28 57.92
N LEU A 6 -31.23 -13.18 58.01
CA LEU A 6 -32.24 -12.68 57.03
C LEU A 6 -31.91 -12.70 55.49
N SER A 7 -32.78 -13.08 54.55
CA SER A 7 -34.06 -12.39 54.22
C SER A 7 -34.89 -13.10 53.13
N LEU A 8 -36.21 -12.91 53.25
CA LEU A 8 -37.32 -13.13 52.31
C LEU A 8 -37.11 -12.48 50.92
N LEU A 9 -37.58 -13.12 49.84
CA LEU A 9 -38.02 -12.39 48.63
C LEU A 9 -39.33 -12.98 48.08
N ILE A 10 -40.31 -12.10 47.96
CA ILE A 10 -41.69 -12.34 47.53
C ILE A 10 -41.75 -12.34 46.00
N ILE A 11 -42.39 -13.36 45.41
CA ILE A 11 -42.73 -13.39 43.99
C ILE A 11 -44.02 -12.55 43.81
N LEU A 12 -43.89 -11.36 43.22
CA LEU A 12 -45.02 -10.57 42.73
C LEU A 12 -45.21 -10.84 41.24
N ASN A 13 -46.33 -11.50 40.89
CA ASN A 13 -46.90 -11.46 39.55
C ASN A 13 -47.36 -10.02 39.27
N SER A 14 -46.61 -9.27 38.46
CA SER A 14 -47.08 -8.02 37.89
C SER A 14 -47.68 -8.27 36.51
N THR A 15 -49.00 -8.19 36.38
CA THR A 15 -49.65 -7.98 35.10
C THR A 15 -49.19 -6.63 34.54
N ALA A 16 -48.35 -6.62 33.51
CA ALA A 16 -47.90 -5.40 32.86
C ALA A 16 -49.08 -4.82 32.06
N PHE A 17 -49.66 -3.73 32.54
CA PHE A 17 -50.72 -3.01 31.85
C PHE A 17 -50.15 -2.29 30.62
N ALA A 18 -50.91 -2.28 29.52
CA ALA A 18 -50.57 -1.50 28.35
C ALA A 18 -50.61 0.01 28.71
N GLN A 19 -49.53 0.74 28.42
CA GLN A 19 -49.39 2.15 28.80
C GLN A 19 -49.07 3.00 27.57
N LEU A 20 -49.78 4.13 27.44
CA LEU A 20 -49.47 5.16 26.46
C LEU A 20 -48.13 5.82 26.82
N HIS A 21 -47.21 5.83 25.87
CA HIS A 21 -45.92 6.49 25.98
C HIS A 21 -45.87 7.65 24.99
N THR A 22 -45.44 8.82 25.47
CA THR A 22 -45.23 10.02 24.66
C THR A 22 -43.78 10.47 24.82
N TYR A 23 -43.04 10.47 23.72
CA TYR A 23 -41.69 11.01 23.62
C TYR A 23 -41.76 12.41 23.03
N ASN A 24 -41.03 13.36 23.61
CA ASN A 24 -41.01 14.75 23.14
C ASN A 24 -39.61 15.12 22.62
N TRP A 25 -39.57 16.05 21.68
CA TRP A 25 -38.37 16.77 21.29
C TRP A 25 -37.95 17.75 22.39
N SER A 26 -36.71 18.24 22.33
CA SER A 26 -36.17 19.20 23.30
C SER A 26 -36.93 20.55 23.33
N ASN A 27 -37.66 20.87 22.26
CA ASN A 27 -38.51 22.06 22.17
C ASN A 27 -39.93 21.85 22.73
N GLY A 28 -40.24 20.66 23.27
CA GLY A 28 -41.53 20.34 23.87
C GLY A 28 -42.57 19.76 22.91
N ASN A 29 -42.35 19.78 21.60
CA ASN A 29 -43.24 19.14 20.62
C ASN A 29 -43.16 17.61 20.73
N LYS A 30 -44.27 16.91 20.42
CA LYS A 30 -44.26 15.44 20.36
C LYS A 30 -43.25 14.96 19.32
N LYS A 31 -42.54 13.88 19.64
CA LYS A 31 -41.59 13.16 18.77
C LYS A 31 -42.17 11.81 18.34
N ALA A 32 -42.70 11.06 19.29
CA ALA A 32 -43.34 9.77 19.05
C ALA A 32 -44.39 9.49 20.13
N GLU A 33 -45.44 8.77 19.78
CA GLU A 33 -46.49 8.39 20.72
C GLU A 33 -47.11 7.06 20.30
N GLY A 34 -47.33 6.19 21.28
CA GLY A 34 -47.95 4.90 21.06
C GLY A 34 -48.04 4.08 22.34
N ILE A 35 -48.58 2.87 22.24
CA ILE A 35 -48.77 1.98 23.40
C ILE A 35 -47.56 1.05 23.53
N ILE A 36 -47.07 0.88 24.75
CA ILE A 36 -46.09 -0.16 25.12
C ILE A 36 -46.77 -1.15 26.06
N LYS A 37 -46.62 -2.44 25.78
CA LYS A 37 -47.04 -3.55 26.65
C LYS A 37 -45.89 -4.54 26.78
N GLU A 38 -45.53 -4.89 28.02
CA GLU A 38 -44.41 -5.81 28.30
C GLU A 38 -43.07 -5.38 27.68
N GLY A 39 -42.84 -4.07 27.59
CA GLY A 39 -41.61 -3.50 27.01
C GLY A 39 -41.58 -3.45 25.48
N LEU A 40 -42.64 -3.90 24.80
CA LEU A 40 -42.74 -3.94 23.35
C LEU A 40 -43.83 -2.99 22.83
N GLU A 41 -43.59 -2.36 21.69
CA GLU A 41 -44.54 -1.49 20.99
C GLU A 41 -45.76 -2.28 20.53
N GLN A 42 -46.94 -1.68 20.73
CA GLN A 42 -48.23 -2.24 20.35
C GLN A 42 -49.12 -1.18 19.71
N GLY A 43 -49.95 -1.61 18.76
CA GLY A 43 -50.97 -0.78 18.12
C GLY A 43 -50.37 0.36 17.29
N LYS A 44 -51.18 1.39 17.05
CA LYS A 44 -50.78 2.54 16.24
C LYS A 44 -49.75 3.39 16.98
N TRP A 45 -48.64 3.66 16.32
CA TRP A 45 -47.63 4.64 16.69
C TRP A 45 -47.62 5.77 15.68
N SER A 46 -47.46 6.99 16.19
CA SER A 46 -47.32 8.20 15.38
C SER A 46 -45.98 8.86 15.71
N PHE A 47 -45.33 9.42 14.69
CA PHE A 47 -44.03 10.08 14.78
C PHE A 47 -44.12 11.46 14.14
N TRP A 48 -43.51 12.46 14.78
CA TRP A 48 -43.60 13.87 14.39
C TRP A 48 -42.22 14.50 14.19
N SER A 49 -42.14 15.46 13.27
CA SER A 49 -40.97 16.33 13.10
C SER A 49 -40.78 17.26 14.30
N LYS A 50 -39.64 17.94 14.38
CA LYS A 50 -39.40 18.97 15.42
C LYS A 50 -40.41 20.11 15.36
N ASP A 51 -40.97 20.38 14.19
CA ASP A 51 -41.94 21.45 13.96
C ASP A 51 -43.40 21.00 14.24
N GLY A 52 -43.59 19.75 14.69
CA GLY A 52 -44.90 19.22 15.10
C GLY A 52 -45.74 18.65 13.96
N VAL A 53 -45.16 18.44 12.78
CA VAL A 53 -45.82 17.82 11.62
C VAL A 53 -45.70 16.29 11.71
N VAL A 54 -46.79 15.54 11.53
CA VAL A 54 -46.76 14.07 11.49
C VAL A 54 -45.89 13.63 10.30
N GLN A 55 -44.91 12.76 10.56
CA GLN A 55 -43.98 12.23 9.55
C GLN A 55 -44.28 10.76 9.24
N GLN A 56 -44.76 10.01 10.22
CA GLN A 56 -45.08 8.60 10.04
C GLN A 56 -46.16 8.16 11.02
N GLU A 57 -47.05 7.30 10.55
CA GLU A 57 -47.93 6.47 11.37
C GLU A 57 -47.69 5.01 11.01
N VAL A 58 -47.53 4.13 11.99
CA VAL A 58 -47.27 2.70 11.76
C VAL A 58 -47.87 1.85 12.86
N THR A 59 -48.37 0.68 12.51
CA THR A 59 -48.93 -0.28 13.47
C THR A 59 -47.86 -1.26 13.91
N TYR A 60 -47.68 -1.41 15.22
CA TYR A 60 -46.82 -2.40 15.83
C TYR A 60 -47.63 -3.56 16.43
N LYS A 61 -47.03 -4.75 16.42
CA LYS A 61 -47.44 -5.89 17.23
C LYS A 61 -46.20 -6.57 17.77
N ASP A 62 -46.09 -6.63 19.09
CA ASP A 62 -44.97 -7.26 19.80
C ASP A 62 -43.59 -6.71 19.33
N GLY A 63 -43.51 -5.39 19.09
CA GLY A 63 -42.27 -4.70 18.68
C GLY A 63 -41.94 -4.81 17.18
N GLU A 64 -42.70 -5.56 16.39
CA GLU A 64 -42.55 -5.64 14.94
C GLU A 64 -43.57 -4.76 14.22
N PHE A 65 -43.23 -4.23 13.04
CA PHE A 65 -44.23 -3.58 12.19
C PHE A 65 -45.21 -4.66 11.68
N ASP A 66 -46.47 -4.55 12.07
CA ASP A 66 -47.51 -5.53 11.73
C ASP A 66 -48.85 -4.79 11.67
N GLY A 67 -49.28 -4.49 10.44
CA GLY A 67 -50.46 -3.68 10.14
C GLY A 67 -50.15 -2.48 9.25
N GLN A 68 -51.04 -1.50 9.26
CA GLN A 68 -50.97 -0.36 8.33
C GLN A 68 -49.86 0.62 8.71
N TYR A 69 -49.20 1.20 7.70
CA TYR A 69 -48.35 2.37 7.84
C TYR A 69 -48.70 3.45 6.83
N ILE A 70 -48.39 4.70 7.18
CA ILE A 70 -48.52 5.90 6.36
C ILE A 70 -47.28 6.76 6.62
N ASN A 71 -46.54 7.11 5.57
CA ASN A 71 -45.47 8.09 5.61
C ASN A 71 -45.95 9.41 5.00
N TYR A 72 -45.53 10.53 5.56
CA TYR A 72 -45.91 11.87 5.15
C TYR A 72 -44.67 12.66 4.66
N ASN A 73 -44.89 13.71 3.88
CA ASN A 73 -43.85 14.65 3.49
C ASN A 73 -43.67 15.77 4.55
N ASP A 74 -42.72 16.68 4.34
CA ASP A 74 -42.43 17.79 5.26
C ASP A 74 -43.62 18.75 5.48
N LYS A 75 -44.60 18.74 4.57
CA LYS A 75 -45.84 19.53 4.66
C LYS A 75 -46.98 18.79 5.37
N GLY A 76 -46.78 17.52 5.75
CA GLY A 76 -47.80 16.68 6.38
C GLY A 76 -48.78 16.03 5.39
N GLU A 77 -48.45 16.01 4.10
CA GLU A 77 -49.25 15.35 3.06
C GLU A 77 -48.79 13.90 2.89
N LYS A 78 -49.70 12.98 2.56
CA LYS A 78 -49.36 11.56 2.38
C LYS A 78 -48.35 11.37 1.25
N LYS A 79 -47.28 10.64 1.53
CA LYS A 79 -46.23 10.28 0.56
C LYS A 79 -46.26 8.80 0.20
N GLU A 80 -46.57 7.95 1.17
CA GLU A 80 -46.63 6.50 1.00
C GLU A 80 -47.61 5.89 2.02
N GLU A 81 -48.35 4.86 1.63
CA GLU A 81 -49.15 4.05 2.55
C GLU A 81 -49.06 2.59 2.15
N GLY A 82 -49.13 1.69 3.13
CA GLY A 82 -49.14 0.25 2.88
C GLY A 82 -49.33 -0.56 4.15
N PHE A 83 -48.96 -1.83 4.10
CA PHE A 83 -49.01 -2.72 5.25
C PHE A 83 -47.67 -3.44 5.43
N PHE A 84 -47.39 -3.77 6.69
CA PHE A 84 -46.36 -4.71 7.07
C PHE A 84 -47.00 -5.97 7.67
N VAL A 85 -46.36 -7.11 7.47
CA VAL A 85 -46.57 -8.33 8.26
C VAL A 85 -45.20 -8.78 8.73
N LYS A 86 -44.97 -8.81 10.06
CA LYS A 86 -43.67 -9.14 10.66
C LYS A 86 -42.50 -8.35 10.04
N SER A 87 -42.66 -7.04 9.97
CA SER A 87 -41.70 -6.09 9.43
C SER A 87 -41.36 -6.24 7.94
N LYS A 88 -42.11 -7.06 7.18
CA LYS A 88 -42.00 -7.16 5.71
C LYS A 88 -43.20 -6.49 5.05
N LYS A 89 -42.97 -5.69 4.00
CA LYS A 89 -44.07 -5.07 3.23
C LYS A 89 -44.95 -6.17 2.65
N GLU A 90 -46.25 -6.08 2.90
CA GLU A 90 -47.26 -7.06 2.49
C GLU A 90 -48.50 -6.29 2.05
N GLY A 91 -49.25 -6.79 1.07
CA GLY A 91 -50.50 -6.16 0.65
C GLY A 91 -50.32 -4.94 -0.25
N VAL A 92 -51.39 -4.17 -0.39
CA VAL A 92 -51.44 -3.00 -1.27
C VAL A 92 -50.56 -1.88 -0.71
N CYS A 93 -49.72 -1.30 -1.57
CA CYS A 93 -48.91 -0.12 -1.32
C CYS A 93 -49.25 0.97 -2.33
N LYS A 94 -49.29 2.23 -1.89
CA LYS A 94 -49.48 3.41 -2.73
C LYS A 94 -48.44 4.46 -2.40
N THR A 95 -48.02 5.21 -3.41
CA THR A 95 -47.24 6.44 -3.22
C THR A 95 -47.84 7.60 -3.99
N TRP A 96 -47.56 8.82 -3.54
CA TRP A 96 -48.04 10.05 -4.17
C TRP A 96 -46.88 10.97 -4.53
N PHE A 97 -47.09 11.80 -5.55
CA PHE A 97 -46.24 12.92 -5.88
C PHE A 97 -46.39 14.05 -4.85
N ASP A 98 -45.48 15.01 -4.88
CA ASP A 98 -45.50 16.18 -3.97
C ASP A 98 -46.73 17.08 -4.15
N ASP A 99 -47.47 16.95 -5.25
CA ASP A 99 -48.74 17.65 -5.49
C ASP A 99 -49.98 16.85 -5.02
N GLY A 100 -49.76 15.71 -4.36
CA GLY A 100 -50.81 14.85 -3.80
C GLY A 100 -51.47 13.91 -4.79
N LYS A 101 -51.05 13.87 -6.06
CA LYS A 101 -51.57 12.90 -7.04
C LYS A 101 -50.90 11.53 -6.86
N LEU A 102 -51.66 10.46 -7.12
CA LEU A 102 -51.15 9.09 -7.03
C LEU A 102 -50.01 8.88 -8.03
N ALA A 103 -48.86 8.41 -7.56
CA ALA A 103 -47.67 8.18 -8.37
C ALA A 103 -47.52 6.71 -8.76
N MET A 104 -47.80 5.79 -7.83
CA MET A 104 -47.91 4.36 -8.13
C MET A 104 -48.80 3.64 -7.12
N ILE A 105 -49.35 2.52 -7.54
CA ILE A 105 -50.05 1.55 -6.72
C ILE A 105 -49.62 0.15 -7.12
N GLY A 106 -49.44 -0.72 -6.13
CA GLY A 106 -49.11 -2.12 -6.40
C GLY A 106 -49.27 -2.98 -5.17
N TYR A 107 -48.93 -4.25 -5.31
CA TYR A 107 -48.97 -5.23 -4.23
C TYR A 107 -47.56 -5.66 -3.85
N ASN A 108 -47.30 -5.80 -2.56
CA ASN A 108 -46.07 -6.39 -2.05
C ASN A 108 -46.37 -7.73 -1.42
N LYS A 109 -45.48 -8.70 -1.59
CA LYS A 109 -45.57 -10.02 -0.97
C LYS A 109 -44.21 -10.39 -0.38
N ASN A 110 -44.18 -10.67 0.91
CA ASN A 110 -42.96 -11.02 1.66
C ASN A 110 -41.82 -9.99 1.50
N GLY A 111 -42.16 -8.70 1.33
CA GLY A 111 -41.19 -7.62 1.19
C GLY A 111 -40.76 -7.29 -0.25
N TYR A 112 -41.25 -8.02 -1.25
CA TYR A 112 -40.93 -7.80 -2.66
C TYR A 112 -42.14 -7.26 -3.42
N GLN A 113 -41.92 -6.52 -4.52
CA GLN A 113 -42.96 -6.19 -5.49
C GLN A 113 -43.50 -7.48 -6.11
N ASP A 114 -44.82 -7.62 -6.10
CA ASP A 114 -45.52 -8.81 -6.57
C ASP A 114 -46.85 -8.40 -7.21
N SER A 115 -47.41 -9.25 -8.08
CA SER A 115 -48.71 -9.03 -8.71
C SER A 115 -48.76 -7.72 -9.52
N LEU A 116 -49.94 -7.15 -9.74
CA LEU A 116 -50.13 -5.97 -10.59
C LEU A 116 -49.54 -4.70 -9.94
N TRP A 117 -48.77 -3.96 -10.74
CA TRP A 117 -48.28 -2.62 -10.43
C TRP A 117 -48.69 -1.66 -11.52
N THR A 118 -49.15 -0.47 -11.11
CA THR A 118 -49.54 0.62 -11.99
C THR A 118 -48.80 1.89 -11.57
N PHE A 119 -48.18 2.55 -12.55
CA PHE A 119 -47.45 3.80 -12.42
C PHE A 119 -48.19 4.91 -13.16
N TYR A 120 -48.10 6.13 -12.65
CA TYR A 120 -48.80 7.29 -13.19
C TYR A 120 -47.83 8.43 -13.53
N TYR A 121 -48.26 9.31 -14.43
CA TYR A 121 -47.63 10.61 -14.65
C TYR A 121 -48.05 11.62 -13.59
N PRO A 122 -47.28 12.72 -13.37
CA PRO A 122 -47.71 13.84 -12.54
C PRO A 122 -49.02 14.51 -13.01
N SER A 123 -49.46 14.26 -14.24
CA SER A 123 -50.79 14.66 -14.70
C SER A 123 -51.92 13.93 -13.95
N GLY A 124 -51.68 12.69 -13.51
CA GLY A 124 -52.65 11.72 -13.00
C GLY A 124 -52.98 10.59 -13.98
N ASN A 125 -52.51 10.68 -15.24
CA ASN A 125 -52.77 9.65 -16.24
C ASN A 125 -51.88 8.42 -16.04
N LYS A 126 -52.37 7.23 -16.44
CA LYS A 126 -51.60 5.99 -16.37
C LYS A 126 -50.37 6.12 -17.27
N LYS A 127 -49.20 5.75 -16.74
CA LYS A 127 -47.92 5.75 -17.44
C LYS A 127 -47.53 4.34 -17.86
N GLU A 128 -47.64 3.40 -16.95
CA GLU A 128 -47.18 2.03 -17.17
C GLU A 128 -47.89 1.08 -16.21
N GLU A 129 -48.15 -0.15 -16.63
CA GLU A 129 -48.58 -1.21 -15.74
C GLU A 129 -48.14 -2.59 -16.20
N GLY A 130 -48.06 -3.50 -15.25
CA GLY A 130 -47.79 -4.90 -15.50
C GLY A 130 -47.58 -5.67 -14.21
N THR A 131 -47.22 -6.94 -14.35
CA THR A 131 -47.08 -7.83 -13.19
C THR A 131 -45.61 -7.95 -12.78
N PHE A 132 -45.36 -7.83 -11.48
CA PHE A 132 -44.10 -8.24 -10.87
C PHE A 132 -44.23 -9.63 -10.22
N LEU A 133 -43.13 -10.37 -10.18
CA LEU A 133 -42.96 -11.56 -9.37
C LEU A 133 -41.59 -11.47 -8.70
N LYS A 134 -41.57 -11.21 -7.38
CA LYS A 134 -40.33 -10.99 -6.61
C LYS A 134 -39.39 -9.97 -7.27
N ASP A 135 -39.90 -8.75 -7.47
CA ASP A 135 -39.20 -7.63 -8.11
C ASP A 135 -38.85 -7.81 -9.60
N GLN A 136 -39.15 -8.96 -10.21
CA GLN A 136 -38.95 -9.18 -11.64
C GLN A 136 -40.23 -8.92 -12.42
N ARG A 137 -40.14 -8.17 -13.53
CA ARG A 137 -41.26 -7.99 -14.45
C ARG A 137 -41.59 -9.30 -15.13
N VAL A 138 -42.86 -9.68 -15.15
CA VAL A 138 -43.35 -10.90 -15.81
C VAL A 138 -44.63 -10.62 -16.57
N GLY A 139 -44.85 -11.38 -17.65
CA GLY A 139 -46.06 -11.28 -18.46
C GLY A 139 -46.11 -10.02 -19.29
N GLU A 140 -47.33 -9.58 -19.63
CA GLU A 140 -47.54 -8.38 -20.43
C GLU A 140 -47.38 -7.11 -19.58
N TRP A 141 -46.65 -6.16 -20.14
CA TRP A 141 -46.45 -4.82 -19.61
C TRP A 141 -46.86 -3.81 -20.67
N GLN A 142 -47.72 -2.88 -20.27
CA GLN A 142 -48.26 -1.85 -21.14
C GLN A 142 -47.76 -0.48 -20.67
N GLU A 143 -47.36 0.36 -21.60
CA GLU A 143 -46.90 1.73 -21.39
C GLU A 143 -47.81 2.67 -22.18
N TRP A 144 -48.16 3.82 -21.61
CA TRP A 144 -48.99 4.85 -22.24
C TRP A 144 -48.25 6.18 -22.28
N TYR A 145 -48.58 7.01 -23.26
CA TYR A 145 -48.25 8.43 -23.25
C TYR A 145 -49.14 9.18 -22.28
N ASP A 146 -48.70 10.37 -21.88
CA ASP A 146 -49.47 11.21 -20.94
C ASP A 146 -50.83 11.67 -21.53
N ASN A 147 -51.01 11.64 -22.85
CA ASN A 147 -52.32 11.86 -23.49
C ASN A 147 -53.24 10.62 -23.46
N GLN A 148 -52.88 9.59 -22.69
CA GLN A 148 -53.58 8.30 -22.53
C GLN A 148 -53.55 7.37 -23.76
N GLN A 149 -52.85 7.75 -24.84
CA GLN A 149 -52.60 6.85 -25.96
C GLN A 149 -51.67 5.71 -25.52
N LEU A 150 -52.05 4.45 -25.82
CA LEU A 150 -51.15 3.31 -25.60
C LEU A 150 -49.88 3.53 -26.42
N LYS A 151 -48.72 3.48 -25.76
CA LYS A 151 -47.39 3.69 -26.34
C LYS A 151 -46.76 2.36 -26.73
N SER A 152 -46.73 1.38 -25.83
CA SER A 152 -46.21 0.06 -26.15
C SER A 152 -46.81 -1.06 -25.30
N SER A 153 -46.81 -2.28 -25.83
CA SER A 153 -47.03 -3.52 -25.08
C SER A 153 -45.82 -4.43 -25.26
N ARG A 154 -45.29 -4.98 -24.16
CA ARG A 154 -44.11 -5.85 -24.13
C ARG A 154 -44.39 -7.08 -23.29
N ILE A 155 -43.85 -8.23 -23.68
CA ILE A 155 -43.92 -9.47 -22.89
C ILE A 155 -42.56 -9.74 -22.26
N PHE A 156 -42.56 -9.90 -20.94
CA PHE A 156 -41.41 -10.30 -20.15
C PHE A 156 -41.53 -11.79 -19.78
N LYS A 157 -40.59 -12.63 -20.22
CA LYS A 157 -40.62 -14.07 -19.97
C LYS A 157 -39.20 -14.66 -19.95
N ASN A 158 -38.81 -15.33 -18.87
CA ASN A 158 -37.52 -16.03 -18.76
C ASN A 158 -36.32 -15.15 -19.19
N ASP A 159 -36.22 -13.94 -18.64
CA ASP A 159 -35.21 -12.92 -18.96
C ASP A 159 -35.26 -12.33 -20.38
N ASP A 160 -36.19 -12.80 -21.22
CA ASP A 160 -36.44 -12.29 -22.55
C ASP A 160 -37.54 -11.21 -22.55
N VAL A 161 -37.38 -10.21 -23.41
CA VAL A 161 -38.27 -9.05 -23.54
C VAL A 161 -38.68 -8.90 -24.99
N MET A 162 -39.93 -9.24 -25.27
CA MET A 162 -40.51 -9.18 -26.61
C MET A 162 -41.42 -7.96 -26.77
N MET A 163 -41.17 -7.12 -27.77
CA MET A 163 -42.11 -6.08 -28.18
C MET A 163 -43.34 -6.71 -28.83
N GLN A 164 -44.56 -6.44 -28.35
CA GLN A 164 -45.79 -6.88 -29.01
C GLN A 164 -46.37 -5.79 -29.91
N SER A 165 -46.42 -4.57 -29.40
CA SER A 165 -46.90 -3.44 -30.18
C SER A 165 -46.26 -2.14 -29.72
N TYR A 166 -46.17 -1.19 -30.65
CA TYR A 166 -45.72 0.17 -30.36
C TYR A 166 -46.49 1.15 -31.24
N PHE A 167 -46.91 2.27 -30.66
CA PHE A 167 -47.68 3.32 -31.32
C PHE A 167 -47.06 4.70 -31.10
N THR A 168 -47.30 5.64 -32.02
CA THR A 168 -46.94 7.06 -31.85
C THR A 168 -47.90 7.77 -30.89
N LYS A 169 -47.58 9.01 -30.48
CA LYS A 169 -48.45 9.84 -29.63
C LYS A 169 -49.83 10.07 -30.24
N GLU A 170 -49.93 10.04 -31.57
CA GLU A 170 -51.16 10.18 -32.37
C GLU A 170 -51.90 8.84 -32.57
N GLY A 171 -51.34 7.73 -32.07
CA GLY A 171 -51.95 6.39 -32.15
C GLY A 171 -51.62 5.61 -33.42
N THR A 172 -50.70 6.08 -34.25
CA THR A 172 -50.24 5.32 -35.43
C THR A 172 -49.43 4.11 -34.98
N SER A 173 -49.84 2.89 -35.39
CA SER A 173 -49.11 1.65 -35.09
C SER A 173 -47.83 1.59 -35.92
N ILE A 174 -46.67 1.46 -35.26
CA ILE A 174 -45.37 1.28 -35.92
C ILE A 174 -44.80 -0.13 -35.74
N VAL A 175 -45.17 -0.81 -34.65
CA VAL A 175 -44.92 -2.25 -34.46
C VAL A 175 -46.26 -2.92 -34.19
N LYS A 176 -46.58 -3.98 -34.94
CA LYS A 176 -47.81 -4.76 -34.81
C LYS A 176 -47.47 -6.24 -34.76
N ASP A 177 -48.03 -6.96 -33.79
CA ASP A 177 -47.81 -8.40 -33.57
C ASP A 177 -46.29 -8.73 -33.54
N GLY A 178 -45.53 -7.85 -32.88
CA GLY A 178 -44.08 -7.91 -32.73
C GLY A 178 -43.26 -7.63 -33.98
N THR A 179 -43.87 -7.15 -35.07
CA THR A 179 -43.16 -6.87 -36.31
C THR A 179 -43.41 -5.45 -36.80
N GLY A 180 -42.35 -4.75 -37.21
CA GLY A 180 -42.47 -3.41 -37.82
C GLY A 180 -41.18 -2.60 -37.76
N ASP A 181 -41.11 -1.58 -38.62
CA ASP A 181 -40.04 -0.60 -38.61
C ASP A 181 -40.24 0.36 -37.43
N PHE A 182 -39.19 0.49 -36.62
CA PHE A 182 -39.24 1.20 -35.34
C PHE A 182 -38.47 2.51 -35.43
N ILE A 183 -39.13 3.59 -35.04
CA ILE A 183 -38.51 4.90 -34.86
C ILE A 183 -39.02 5.49 -33.56
N GLU A 184 -38.11 5.89 -32.67
CA GLU A 184 -38.44 6.63 -31.45
C GLU A 184 -37.80 8.02 -31.50
N HIS A 185 -38.52 9.03 -31.00
CA HIS A 185 -38.07 10.41 -30.95
C HIS A 185 -37.90 10.87 -29.49
N PHE A 186 -36.96 11.78 -29.27
CA PHE A 186 -36.89 12.60 -28.06
C PHE A 186 -38.09 13.56 -27.95
N ASP A 187 -38.29 14.18 -26.79
CA ASP A 187 -39.37 15.14 -26.58
C ASP A 187 -39.28 16.38 -27.49
N ASN A 188 -38.06 16.74 -27.93
CA ASN A 188 -37.83 17.82 -28.91
C ASN A 188 -38.08 17.39 -30.38
N GLY A 189 -38.52 16.14 -30.62
CA GLY A 189 -38.78 15.59 -31.95
C GLY A 189 -37.55 15.00 -32.66
N ALA A 190 -36.33 15.17 -32.14
CA ALA A 190 -35.14 14.56 -32.72
C ALA A 190 -35.23 13.03 -32.66
N THR A 191 -34.77 12.34 -33.71
CA THR A 191 -34.72 10.87 -33.72
C THR A 191 -33.78 10.38 -32.63
N LYS A 192 -34.23 9.41 -31.84
CA LYS A 192 -33.50 8.76 -30.75
C LYS A 192 -33.03 7.36 -31.15
N TYR A 193 -33.93 6.57 -31.73
CA TYR A 193 -33.64 5.23 -32.23
C TYR A 193 -34.25 5.01 -33.60
N THR A 194 -33.55 4.26 -34.44
CA THR A 194 -34.13 3.60 -35.62
C THR A 194 -33.77 2.12 -35.60
N GLY A 195 -34.67 1.29 -36.11
CA GLY A 195 -34.43 -0.14 -36.28
C GLY A 195 -35.67 -0.88 -36.73
N SER A 196 -35.70 -2.19 -36.53
CA SER A 196 -36.91 -2.98 -36.77
C SER A 196 -37.09 -4.06 -35.70
N TYR A 197 -38.34 -4.45 -35.49
CA TYR A 197 -38.71 -5.64 -34.73
C TYR A 197 -39.21 -6.72 -35.66
N LYS A 198 -38.91 -7.98 -35.34
CA LYS A 198 -39.45 -9.18 -35.98
C LYS A 198 -39.75 -10.21 -34.90
N ASN A 199 -40.99 -10.70 -34.87
CA ASN A 199 -41.47 -11.65 -33.85
C ASN A 199 -41.23 -11.16 -32.39
N GLY A 200 -41.22 -9.86 -32.19
CA GLY A 200 -41.00 -9.19 -30.92
C GLY A 200 -39.54 -8.94 -30.54
N HIS A 201 -38.59 -9.46 -31.30
CA HIS A 201 -37.17 -9.23 -31.07
C HIS A 201 -36.61 -8.17 -32.01
N LYS A 202 -35.56 -7.46 -31.56
CA LYS A 202 -34.82 -6.55 -32.43
C LYS A 202 -34.24 -7.34 -33.62
N ALA A 203 -34.37 -6.79 -34.82
CA ALA A 203 -33.86 -7.39 -36.05
C ALA A 203 -33.23 -6.33 -36.96
N GLY A 204 -32.22 -6.75 -37.72
CA GLY A 204 -31.54 -5.91 -38.69
C GLY A 204 -30.75 -4.77 -38.04
N LEU A 205 -30.51 -3.71 -38.81
CA LEU A 205 -29.72 -2.56 -38.40
C LEU A 205 -30.49 -1.74 -37.36
N TRP A 206 -29.82 -1.44 -36.25
CA TRP A 206 -30.27 -0.50 -35.23
C TRP A 206 -29.29 0.65 -35.14
N ILE A 207 -29.81 1.88 -35.05
CA ILE A 207 -29.01 3.10 -34.87
C ILE A 207 -29.56 3.87 -33.68
N GLU A 208 -28.68 4.29 -32.79
CA GLU A 208 -28.97 5.18 -31.67
C GLU A 208 -28.37 6.56 -31.94
N TYR A 209 -29.11 7.61 -31.56
CA TYR A 209 -28.73 9.00 -31.77
C TYR A 209 -28.79 9.79 -30.46
N ASP A 210 -27.95 10.82 -30.35
CA ASP A 210 -28.04 11.83 -29.28
C ASP A 210 -29.15 12.85 -29.57
N VAL A 211 -29.41 13.75 -28.61
CA VAL A 211 -30.46 14.78 -28.71
C VAL A 211 -30.24 15.77 -29.87
N ASN A 212 -29.02 15.82 -30.41
CA ASN A 212 -28.60 16.65 -31.53
C ASN A 212 -28.50 15.83 -32.84
N THR A 213 -29.01 14.60 -32.86
CA THR A 213 -29.02 13.67 -34.00
C THR A 213 -27.65 13.15 -34.45
N ASN A 214 -26.61 13.27 -33.62
CA ASN A 214 -25.34 12.57 -33.90
C ASN A 214 -25.49 11.10 -33.52
N LYS A 215 -24.88 10.20 -34.30
CA LYS A 215 -24.90 8.77 -33.98
C LYS A 215 -24.16 8.50 -32.67
N ILE A 216 -24.70 7.61 -31.86
CA ILE A 216 -24.07 7.06 -30.64
C ILE A 216 -23.58 5.64 -30.91
N SER A 217 -24.42 4.82 -31.55
CA SER A 217 -24.09 3.46 -31.92
C SER A 217 -24.87 3.01 -33.16
N GLU A 218 -24.30 2.08 -33.91
CA GLU A 218 -25.00 1.33 -34.95
C GLU A 218 -24.50 -0.11 -35.03
N GLY A 219 -25.41 -1.04 -35.33
CA GLY A 219 -25.07 -2.44 -35.52
C GLY A 219 -26.30 -3.30 -35.73
N ASN A 220 -26.08 -4.59 -36.03
CA ASN A 220 -27.17 -5.48 -36.37
C ASN A 220 -27.63 -6.33 -35.18
N TYR A 221 -28.90 -6.67 -35.19
CA TYR A 221 -29.51 -7.69 -34.33
C TYR A 221 -30.04 -8.84 -35.17
N SER A 222 -29.88 -10.06 -34.66
CA SER A 222 -30.56 -11.25 -35.14
C SER A 222 -31.26 -11.89 -33.95
N ASP A 223 -32.59 -11.96 -34.03
CA ASP A 223 -33.45 -12.51 -32.97
C ASP A 223 -33.18 -11.88 -31.58
N GLY A 224 -33.03 -10.55 -31.55
CA GLY A 224 -32.78 -9.80 -30.31
C GLY A 224 -31.35 -9.86 -29.80
N ILE A 225 -30.50 -10.66 -30.44
CA ILE A 225 -29.09 -10.83 -30.09
C ILE A 225 -28.22 -9.97 -31.03
N MET A 226 -27.33 -9.17 -30.45
CA MET A 226 -26.37 -8.37 -31.23
C MET A 226 -25.49 -9.28 -32.09
N THR A 227 -25.31 -8.93 -33.36
CA THR A 227 -24.52 -9.70 -34.32
C THR A 227 -23.91 -8.81 -35.40
N GLY A 228 -22.86 -9.30 -36.07
CA GLY A 228 -22.18 -8.62 -37.16
C GLY A 228 -21.34 -7.43 -36.70
N ASP A 229 -21.07 -6.51 -37.62
CA ASP A 229 -20.26 -5.33 -37.32
C ASP A 229 -21.03 -4.32 -36.47
N TRP A 230 -20.38 -3.85 -35.41
CA TRP A 230 -20.87 -2.82 -34.51
C TRP A 230 -19.93 -1.64 -34.50
N VAL A 231 -20.49 -0.43 -34.53
CA VAL A 231 -19.76 0.84 -34.49
C VAL A 231 -20.35 1.70 -33.38
N TYR A 232 -19.49 2.32 -32.60
CA TYR A 232 -19.85 3.27 -31.55
C TYR A 232 -19.09 4.57 -31.78
N TYR A 233 -19.70 5.68 -31.40
CA TYR A 233 -19.20 7.02 -31.68
C TYR A 233 -18.96 7.82 -30.40
N TRP A 234 -18.14 8.86 -30.50
CA TRP A 234 -17.97 9.85 -29.44
C TRP A 234 -19.18 10.79 -29.36
N SER A 235 -19.67 11.09 -28.16
CA SER A 235 -20.84 11.95 -27.98
C SER A 235 -20.67 13.33 -28.64
N GLY A 236 -21.70 13.81 -29.33
CA GLY A 236 -21.67 15.11 -30.01
C GLY A 236 -20.76 15.19 -31.24
N LYS A 237 -20.19 14.07 -31.69
CA LYS A 237 -19.28 13.99 -32.84
C LYS A 237 -19.57 12.75 -33.67
N ASN A 238 -19.51 12.84 -34.99
CA ASN A 238 -19.57 11.65 -35.87
C ASN A 238 -18.23 10.88 -35.94
N GLN A 239 -17.39 10.98 -34.91
CA GLN A 239 -16.09 10.30 -34.83
C GLN A 239 -16.25 8.92 -34.19
N GLN A 240 -15.75 7.88 -34.83
CA GLN A 240 -15.77 6.52 -34.29
C GLN A 240 -14.96 6.45 -32.99
N LYS A 241 -15.52 5.81 -31.97
CA LYS A 241 -14.92 5.52 -30.67
C LYS A 241 -14.41 4.09 -30.61
N GLN A 242 -15.19 3.15 -31.12
CA GLN A 242 -14.82 1.75 -31.22
C GLN A 242 -15.67 1.04 -32.28
N LYS A 243 -15.12 0.00 -32.90
CA LYS A 243 -15.85 -0.89 -33.79
C LYS A 243 -15.28 -2.30 -33.74
N GLY A 244 -16.11 -3.28 -34.03
CA GLY A 244 -15.67 -4.66 -34.16
C GLY A 244 -16.83 -5.59 -34.45
N MET A 245 -16.54 -6.89 -34.52
CA MET A 245 -17.55 -7.90 -34.77
C MET A 245 -18.14 -8.41 -33.46
N ILE A 246 -19.44 -8.66 -33.47
CA ILE A 246 -20.15 -9.35 -32.41
C ILE A 246 -20.73 -10.64 -32.98
N THR A 247 -20.52 -11.76 -32.29
CA THR A 247 -21.11 -13.05 -32.60
C THR A 247 -21.89 -13.52 -31.37
N ASN A 248 -23.18 -13.80 -31.52
CA ASN A 248 -24.06 -14.25 -30.43
C ASN A 248 -24.01 -13.36 -29.17
N GLY A 249 -24.01 -12.03 -29.37
CA GLY A 249 -24.00 -11.07 -28.26
C GLY A 249 -22.65 -10.85 -27.59
N LYS A 250 -21.59 -11.52 -28.04
CA LYS A 250 -20.22 -11.40 -27.50
C LYS A 250 -19.27 -10.80 -28.52
N MET A 251 -18.26 -10.07 -28.05
CA MET A 251 -17.18 -9.56 -28.91
C MET A 251 -16.43 -10.72 -29.57
N ASP A 252 -16.17 -10.59 -30.86
CA ASP A 252 -15.50 -11.61 -31.68
C ASP A 252 -14.59 -10.94 -32.71
N LYS A 253 -13.54 -11.64 -33.13
CA LYS A 253 -12.51 -11.17 -34.07
C LYS A 253 -11.93 -9.79 -33.68
N SER A 254 -11.49 -9.01 -34.66
CA SER A 254 -10.80 -7.74 -34.44
C SER A 254 -11.76 -6.63 -33.99
N TRP A 255 -11.37 -5.96 -32.92
CA TRP A 255 -11.93 -4.72 -32.43
C TRP A 255 -10.89 -3.61 -32.52
N THR A 256 -11.31 -2.45 -33.02
CA THR A 256 -10.50 -1.24 -33.11
C THR A 256 -11.13 -0.15 -32.27
N TYR A 257 -10.30 0.58 -31.53
CA TYR A 257 -10.67 1.70 -30.68
C TYR A 257 -9.90 2.94 -31.12
N TRP A 258 -10.51 4.11 -30.98
CA TRP A 258 -9.89 5.38 -31.35
C TRP A 258 -9.98 6.38 -30.21
N TYR A 259 -8.96 7.23 -30.14
CA TYR A 259 -9.02 8.48 -29.41
C TYR A 259 -10.05 9.43 -30.03
N GLU A 260 -10.47 10.43 -29.26
CA GLU A 260 -11.39 11.46 -29.74
C GLU A 260 -10.82 12.30 -30.89
N ASN A 261 -9.49 12.37 -31.02
CA ASN A 261 -8.80 13.02 -32.14
C ASN A 261 -8.77 12.18 -33.44
N GLY A 262 -9.31 10.95 -33.41
CA GLY A 262 -9.37 10.04 -34.54
C GLY A 262 -8.15 9.14 -34.74
N ASN A 263 -7.08 9.30 -33.95
CA ASN A 263 -5.96 8.37 -33.96
C ASN A 263 -6.36 7.04 -33.33
N LYS A 264 -5.80 5.93 -33.84
CA LYS A 264 -6.02 4.60 -33.24
C LYS A 264 -5.52 4.62 -31.79
N LEU A 265 -6.30 4.02 -30.91
CA LEU A 265 -5.96 3.81 -29.50
C LEU A 265 -5.55 2.35 -29.30
N LYS A 266 -6.32 1.41 -29.86
CA LYS A 266 -6.16 -0.02 -29.61
C LYS A 266 -6.73 -0.86 -30.73
N GLU A 267 -6.07 -1.98 -31.00
CA GLU A 267 -6.55 -3.07 -31.85
C GLU A 267 -6.35 -4.36 -31.09
N ILE A 268 -7.40 -5.16 -30.98
CA ILE A 268 -7.39 -6.38 -30.18
C ILE A 268 -8.36 -7.39 -30.78
N ASN A 269 -7.97 -8.65 -30.76
CA ASN A 269 -8.82 -9.74 -31.22
C ASN A 269 -9.53 -10.42 -30.03
N PHE A 270 -10.75 -10.89 -30.28
CA PHE A 270 -11.57 -11.62 -29.33
C PHE A 270 -12.01 -12.96 -29.91
N THR A 271 -12.25 -13.92 -29.03
CA THR A 271 -12.92 -15.19 -29.35
C THR A 271 -13.87 -15.52 -28.20
N ASP A 272 -15.16 -15.64 -28.50
CA ASP A 272 -16.23 -15.86 -27.50
C ASP A 272 -16.21 -14.86 -26.33
N GLY A 273 -15.92 -13.58 -26.63
CA GLY A 273 -15.88 -12.50 -25.65
C GLY A 273 -14.59 -12.40 -24.82
N LEU A 274 -13.62 -13.28 -25.03
CA LEU A 274 -12.31 -13.24 -24.37
C LEU A 274 -11.23 -12.74 -25.32
N GLU A 275 -10.28 -11.96 -24.82
CA GLU A 275 -9.12 -11.53 -25.60
C GLU A 275 -8.33 -12.75 -26.08
N ASN A 276 -8.09 -12.81 -27.38
CA ASN A 276 -7.40 -13.92 -28.00
C ASN A 276 -6.67 -13.40 -29.23
N GLU A 277 -5.44 -13.84 -29.43
CA GLU A 277 -4.54 -13.38 -30.47
C GLU A 277 -3.85 -12.03 -30.25
N ALA A 278 -3.34 -11.42 -31.32
CA ALA A 278 -2.53 -10.22 -31.28
C ALA A 278 -3.31 -9.01 -30.77
N MET A 279 -2.60 -8.16 -30.04
CA MET A 279 -3.09 -6.89 -29.53
C MET A 279 -2.03 -5.81 -29.72
N LYS A 280 -2.48 -4.61 -30.10
CA LYS A 280 -1.66 -3.42 -30.26
C LYS A 280 -2.35 -2.22 -29.63
N GLU A 281 -1.59 -1.35 -28.99
CA GLU A 281 -2.03 -0.06 -28.50
C GLU A 281 -1.11 1.04 -29.01
N TRP A 282 -1.65 2.24 -29.18
CA TRP A 282 -0.93 3.42 -29.64
C TRP A 282 -1.15 4.58 -28.68
N PHE A 283 -0.16 5.46 -28.60
CA PHE A 283 -0.29 6.78 -27.98
C PHE A 283 -1.20 7.69 -28.80
N ALA A 284 -1.73 8.75 -28.17
CA ALA A 284 -2.57 9.74 -28.85
C ALA A 284 -1.87 10.46 -30.02
N ASN A 285 -0.53 10.43 -30.06
CA ASN A 285 0.29 10.96 -31.16
C ASN A 285 0.48 9.97 -32.34
N GLY A 286 -0.09 8.77 -32.26
CA GLY A 286 -0.06 7.74 -33.30
C GLY A 286 1.14 6.79 -33.25
N LYS A 287 2.10 6.97 -32.33
CA LYS A 287 3.19 6.00 -32.11
C LYS A 287 2.68 4.78 -31.34
N LEU A 288 3.22 3.60 -31.65
CA LEU A 288 2.91 2.36 -30.94
C LEU A 288 3.34 2.46 -29.47
N SER A 289 2.48 2.04 -28.54
CA SER A 289 2.75 2.05 -27.09
C SER A 289 2.89 0.63 -26.54
N VAL A 290 2.16 -0.34 -27.09
CA VAL A 290 2.18 -1.73 -26.65
C VAL A 290 1.92 -2.66 -27.82
N GLU A 291 2.60 -3.81 -27.85
CA GLU A 291 2.18 -4.97 -28.65
C GLU A 291 2.45 -6.27 -27.90
N GLY A 292 1.58 -7.25 -28.14
CA GLY A 292 1.66 -8.57 -27.53
C GLY A 292 0.54 -9.47 -28.00
N PHE A 293 0.36 -10.59 -27.29
CA PHE A 293 -0.61 -11.62 -27.63
C PHE A 293 -1.38 -12.10 -26.40
N TYR A 294 -2.66 -12.41 -26.59
CA TYR A 294 -3.51 -13.03 -25.58
C TYR A 294 -3.89 -14.46 -25.98
N VAL A 295 -4.01 -15.34 -24.99
CA VAL A 295 -4.66 -16.66 -25.11
C VAL A 295 -5.71 -16.75 -24.02
N ASN A 296 -6.98 -16.88 -24.39
CA ASN A 296 -8.11 -17.02 -23.45
C ASN A 296 -8.11 -15.96 -22.32
N GLY A 297 -7.95 -14.68 -22.70
CA GLY A 297 -7.94 -13.55 -21.76
C GLY A 297 -6.63 -13.35 -20.98
N LYS A 298 -5.60 -14.17 -21.21
CA LYS A 298 -4.31 -14.08 -20.51
C LYS A 298 -3.18 -13.68 -21.45
N LYS A 299 -2.28 -12.81 -20.99
CA LYS A 299 -1.08 -12.45 -21.75
C LYS A 299 -0.20 -13.69 -21.97
N GLU A 300 0.25 -13.86 -23.19
CA GLU A 300 1.09 -14.99 -23.61
C GLU A 300 2.16 -14.51 -24.60
N GLY A 301 3.34 -15.14 -24.56
CA GLY A 301 4.43 -14.84 -25.49
C GLY A 301 5.13 -13.51 -25.20
N GLU A 302 5.80 -12.97 -26.22
CA GLU A 302 6.55 -11.72 -26.13
C GLU A 302 5.61 -10.51 -26.07
N TRP A 303 5.94 -9.57 -25.20
CA TRP A 303 5.28 -8.29 -25.02
C TRP A 303 6.31 -7.16 -25.07
N ILE A 304 6.01 -6.13 -25.84
CA ILE A 304 6.88 -4.97 -26.02
C ILE A 304 6.10 -3.73 -25.61
N TYR A 305 6.72 -2.91 -24.78
CA TYR A 305 6.21 -1.63 -24.33
C TYR A 305 7.14 -0.51 -24.78
N TRP A 306 6.58 0.59 -25.24
CA TRP A 306 7.29 1.79 -25.66
C TRP A 306 6.88 2.99 -24.81
N LEU A 307 7.78 3.95 -24.71
CA LEU A 307 7.53 5.29 -24.20
C LEU A 307 7.06 6.20 -25.33
N GLU A 308 6.44 7.34 -24.98
CA GLU A 308 5.94 8.30 -25.98
C GLU A 308 7.07 8.91 -26.84
N SER A 309 8.31 8.91 -26.34
CA SER A 309 9.50 9.27 -27.11
C SER A 309 9.71 8.36 -28.33
N GLY A 310 9.26 7.10 -28.26
CA GLY A 310 9.53 6.03 -29.23
C GLY A 310 10.59 5.04 -28.75
N ASN A 311 11.26 5.32 -27.63
CA ASN A 311 12.18 4.38 -26.99
C ASN A 311 11.38 3.22 -26.40
N LYS A 312 11.93 1.99 -26.45
CA LYS A 312 11.37 0.88 -25.69
C LYS A 312 11.44 1.21 -24.19
N ASP A 313 10.40 0.84 -23.46
CA ASP A 313 10.40 0.87 -22.00
C ASP A 313 10.93 -0.49 -21.50
N PHE A 314 10.27 -1.57 -21.94
CA PHE A 314 10.72 -2.93 -21.69
C PHE A 314 10.17 -3.93 -22.70
N VAL A 315 10.84 -5.08 -22.78
CA VAL A 315 10.43 -6.27 -23.52
C VAL A 315 10.48 -7.45 -22.58
N GLY A 316 9.48 -8.32 -22.63
CA GLY A 316 9.45 -9.49 -21.78
C GLY A 316 8.49 -10.55 -22.28
N HIS A 317 8.56 -11.73 -21.70
CA HIS A 317 7.66 -12.83 -22.03
C HIS A 317 6.64 -13.05 -20.91
N PHE A 318 5.40 -13.33 -21.30
CA PHE A 318 4.34 -13.77 -20.40
C PHE A 318 3.99 -15.23 -20.70
N LYS A 319 3.64 -15.95 -19.65
CA LYS A 319 3.08 -17.30 -19.71
C LYS A 319 1.89 -17.37 -18.75
N ASN A 320 0.71 -17.68 -19.27
CA ASN A 320 -0.54 -17.70 -18.50
C ASN A 320 -0.80 -16.39 -17.72
N GLY A 321 -0.40 -15.25 -18.27
CA GLY A 321 -0.58 -13.93 -17.64
C GLY A 321 0.49 -13.54 -16.61
N LEU A 322 1.46 -14.40 -16.30
CA LEU A 322 2.56 -14.12 -15.38
C LEU A 322 3.86 -13.89 -16.16
N ARG A 323 4.78 -13.06 -15.65
CA ARG A 323 6.09 -12.86 -16.27
C ARG A 323 6.90 -14.14 -16.18
N ASP A 324 7.42 -14.58 -17.31
CA ASP A 324 8.19 -15.81 -17.46
C ASP A 324 9.30 -15.56 -18.50
N GLY A 325 10.48 -16.15 -18.33
CA GLY A 325 11.59 -15.99 -19.27
C GLY A 325 12.31 -14.65 -19.15
N LEU A 326 13.00 -14.23 -20.22
CA LEU A 326 13.85 -13.04 -20.23
C LEU A 326 13.03 -11.76 -20.28
N TRP A 327 13.41 -10.82 -19.41
CA TRP A 327 12.87 -9.45 -19.37
C TRP A 327 14.01 -8.46 -19.47
N THR A 328 13.90 -7.53 -20.42
CA THR A 328 14.88 -6.45 -20.66
C THR A 328 14.18 -5.11 -20.50
N PHE A 329 14.74 -4.27 -19.63
CA PHE A 329 14.28 -2.91 -19.36
C PHE A 329 15.29 -1.91 -19.91
N TYR A 330 14.80 -0.81 -20.45
CA TYR A 330 15.61 0.18 -21.16
C TYR A 330 15.57 1.53 -20.46
N ASN A 331 16.67 2.26 -20.56
CA ASN A 331 16.76 3.62 -20.04
C ASN A 331 15.92 4.56 -20.91
N SER A 332 15.03 5.33 -20.27
CA SER A 332 14.08 6.20 -20.97
C SER A 332 14.76 7.29 -21.83
N LYS A 333 15.97 7.72 -21.48
CA LYS A 333 16.70 8.80 -22.16
C LYS A 333 17.65 8.29 -23.24
N THR A 334 18.43 7.26 -22.95
CA THR A 334 19.48 6.77 -23.87
C THR A 334 19.01 5.64 -24.78
N ALA A 335 17.88 4.99 -24.47
CA ALA A 335 17.40 3.77 -25.12
C ALA A 335 18.34 2.56 -24.98
N GLU A 336 19.41 2.67 -24.18
CA GLU A 336 20.28 1.56 -23.83
C GLU A 336 19.63 0.67 -22.76
N LYS A 337 20.11 -0.56 -22.60
CA LYS A 337 19.63 -1.46 -21.53
C LYS A 337 19.93 -0.85 -20.17
N ASP A 338 18.94 -0.84 -19.28
CA ASP A 338 19.11 -0.43 -17.88
C ASP A 338 19.38 -1.67 -17.01
N TYR A 339 18.54 -2.71 -17.17
CA TYR A 339 18.75 -4.01 -16.56
C TYR A 339 17.94 -5.11 -17.25
N GLU A 340 18.40 -6.34 -17.12
CA GLU A 340 17.69 -7.51 -17.64
C GLU A 340 17.94 -8.74 -16.78
N GLY A 341 17.02 -9.68 -16.86
CA GLY A 341 17.14 -10.97 -16.20
C GLY A 341 15.89 -11.80 -16.40
N THR A 342 15.89 -13.01 -15.85
CA THR A 342 14.78 -13.94 -16.02
C THR A 342 13.75 -13.82 -14.90
N TYR A 343 12.48 -13.94 -15.27
CA TYR A 343 11.38 -14.18 -14.34
C TYR A 343 10.92 -15.63 -14.44
N GLN A 344 10.43 -16.17 -13.33
CA GLN A 344 9.69 -17.42 -13.29
C GLN A 344 8.47 -17.17 -12.40
N GLU A 345 7.27 -17.29 -12.96
CA GLU A 345 6.00 -17.05 -12.25
C GLU A 345 6.01 -15.72 -11.47
N ASP A 346 6.35 -14.63 -12.17
CA ASP A 346 6.46 -13.27 -11.63
C ASP A 346 7.58 -12.99 -10.63
N LYS A 347 8.41 -13.98 -10.28
CA LYS A 347 9.57 -13.81 -9.39
C LYS A 347 10.87 -13.74 -10.16
N LYS A 348 11.79 -12.87 -9.76
CA LYS A 348 13.15 -12.84 -10.32
C LYS A 348 13.83 -14.17 -10.04
N ASN A 349 14.35 -14.78 -11.10
CA ASN A 349 15.03 -16.05 -11.03
C ASN A 349 16.22 -16.02 -12.00
N GLY A 350 17.29 -16.74 -11.72
CA GLY A 350 18.47 -16.79 -12.60
C GLY A 350 19.29 -15.49 -12.60
N VAL A 351 20.14 -15.31 -13.61
CA VAL A 351 21.13 -14.21 -13.67
C VAL A 351 20.48 -12.90 -14.08
N TRP A 352 20.83 -11.84 -13.36
CA TRP A 352 20.43 -10.46 -13.62
C TRP A 352 21.65 -9.60 -13.88
N ASN A 353 21.57 -8.75 -14.90
CA ASN A 353 22.58 -7.78 -15.28
C ASN A 353 21.98 -6.38 -15.18
N TYR A 354 22.78 -5.43 -14.69
CA TYR A 354 22.43 -4.03 -14.54
C TYR A 354 23.53 -3.21 -15.18
N TRP A 355 23.18 -2.16 -15.91
CA TRP A 355 24.12 -1.31 -16.63
C TRP A 355 24.03 0.13 -16.16
N TYR A 356 25.13 0.85 -16.31
CA TYR A 356 25.18 2.30 -16.26
C TYR A 356 24.60 2.91 -17.55
N PRO A 357 24.23 4.20 -17.54
CA PRO A 357 23.79 4.90 -18.75
C PRO A 357 24.83 5.01 -19.88
N ASN A 358 26.08 4.60 -19.62
CA ASN A 358 27.17 4.52 -20.60
C ASN A 358 27.34 3.11 -21.21
N GLY A 359 26.42 2.19 -20.92
CA GLY A 359 26.40 0.81 -21.42
C GLY A 359 27.34 -0.16 -20.70
N LYS A 360 28.13 0.26 -19.70
CA LYS A 360 28.98 -0.64 -18.91
C LYS A 360 28.18 -1.32 -17.80
N VAL A 361 28.53 -2.56 -17.46
CA VAL A 361 27.88 -3.30 -16.38
C VAL A 361 28.15 -2.59 -15.05
N TRP A 362 27.10 -2.34 -14.28
CA TRP A 362 27.16 -1.83 -12.91
C TRP A 362 27.23 -2.98 -11.90
N LYS A 363 26.32 -3.95 -12.02
CA LYS A 363 26.29 -5.12 -11.14
C LYS A 363 25.64 -6.31 -11.82
N LYS A 364 26.01 -7.50 -11.37
CA LYS A 364 25.55 -8.77 -11.91
C LYS A 364 25.50 -9.81 -10.80
N GLY A 365 24.48 -10.65 -10.82
CA GLY A 365 24.36 -11.79 -9.91
C GLY A 365 23.04 -12.51 -10.13
N ALA A 366 22.86 -13.64 -9.45
CA ALA A 366 21.63 -14.42 -9.57
C ALA A 366 20.60 -14.07 -8.50
N TYR A 367 19.33 -14.27 -8.87
CA TYR A 367 18.21 -14.32 -7.95
C TYR A 367 17.62 -15.73 -7.91
N LEU A 368 17.10 -16.12 -6.75
CA LEU A 368 16.25 -17.29 -6.55
C LEU A 368 15.00 -16.82 -5.81
N ASN A 369 13.85 -16.83 -6.49
CA ASN A 369 12.57 -16.37 -5.94
C ASN A 369 12.67 -14.97 -5.29
N ASP A 370 13.15 -13.99 -6.05
CA ASP A 370 13.37 -12.59 -5.64
C ASP A 370 14.49 -12.33 -4.62
N ASN A 371 15.10 -13.37 -4.05
CA ASN A 371 16.25 -13.22 -3.15
C ASN A 371 17.56 -13.31 -3.94
N LYS A 372 18.53 -12.45 -3.65
CA LYS A 372 19.88 -12.59 -4.20
C LYS A 372 20.46 -13.94 -3.76
N GLU A 373 21.06 -14.65 -4.69
CA GLU A 373 21.63 -15.98 -4.48
C GLU A 373 22.92 -16.14 -5.29
N GLY A 374 23.92 -16.80 -4.70
CA GLY A 374 25.22 -17.04 -5.31
C GLY A 374 26.06 -15.78 -5.43
N GLU A 375 27.08 -15.85 -6.28
CA GLU A 375 28.05 -14.78 -6.47
C GLU A 375 27.43 -13.52 -7.09
N TRP A 376 27.74 -12.38 -6.49
CA TRP A 376 27.43 -11.05 -7.00
C TRP A 376 28.72 -10.27 -7.23
N SER A 377 28.77 -9.57 -8.35
CA SER A 377 29.89 -8.71 -8.75
C SER A 377 29.39 -7.29 -9.02
N TYR A 378 30.22 -6.31 -8.67
CA TYR A 378 29.93 -4.88 -8.81
C TYR A 378 31.12 -4.19 -9.47
N TRP A 379 30.84 -3.33 -10.45
CA TRP A 379 31.83 -2.57 -11.19
C TRP A 379 31.53 -1.08 -11.11
N ASN A 380 32.55 -0.24 -11.25
CA ASN A 380 32.41 1.21 -11.37
C ASN A 380 32.10 1.64 -12.81
N GLU A 381 31.87 2.94 -13.03
CA GLU A 381 31.59 3.50 -14.37
C GLU A 381 32.76 3.37 -15.37
N ALA A 382 33.99 3.11 -14.87
CA ALA A 382 35.13 2.79 -15.73
C ALA A 382 35.12 1.32 -16.17
N GLY A 383 34.30 0.45 -15.57
CA GLY A 383 34.20 -0.97 -15.85
C GLY A 383 35.18 -1.83 -15.04
N GLN A 384 35.75 -1.27 -13.96
CA GLN A 384 36.64 -2.00 -13.05
C GLN A 384 35.83 -2.62 -11.93
N LEU A 385 36.16 -3.87 -11.56
CA LEU A 385 35.52 -4.58 -10.47
C LEU A 385 35.88 -3.88 -9.15
N VAL A 386 34.88 -3.54 -8.33
CA VAL A 386 35.05 -2.85 -7.06
C VAL A 386 34.56 -3.66 -5.86
N MET A 387 33.72 -4.68 -6.10
CA MET A 387 33.24 -5.56 -5.03
C MET A 387 32.73 -6.89 -5.59
N GLN A 388 32.97 -7.99 -4.88
CA GLN A 388 32.48 -9.32 -5.23
C GLN A 388 32.29 -10.17 -3.96
N GLY A 389 31.27 -11.01 -3.95
CA GLY A 389 31.04 -12.00 -2.89
C GLY A 389 29.71 -12.73 -3.04
N GLU A 390 29.45 -13.70 -2.18
CA GLU A 390 28.23 -14.51 -2.28
C GLU A 390 27.07 -13.92 -1.48
N PHE A 391 25.86 -14.10 -2.02
CA PHE A 391 24.61 -13.95 -1.30
C PHE A 391 23.93 -15.31 -1.09
N LYS A 392 23.30 -15.47 0.06
CA LYS A 392 22.44 -16.61 0.38
C LYS A 392 21.15 -16.12 0.99
N ASN A 393 20.02 -16.44 0.37
CA ASN A 393 18.70 -15.95 0.79
C ASN A 393 18.65 -14.42 0.97
N GLY A 394 19.29 -13.68 0.05
CA GLY A 394 19.29 -12.22 0.05
C GLY A 394 20.25 -11.54 1.03
N LYS A 395 21.10 -12.30 1.75
CA LYS A 395 22.10 -11.76 2.67
C LYS A 395 23.51 -12.17 2.27
N GLU A 396 24.49 -11.32 2.53
CA GLU A 396 25.91 -11.60 2.30
C GLU A 396 26.34 -12.83 3.11
N GLU A 397 27.06 -13.74 2.46
CA GLU A 397 27.54 -15.00 3.03
C GLU A 397 28.92 -15.30 2.46
N GLY A 398 29.81 -15.86 3.28
CA GLY A 398 31.15 -16.27 2.85
C GLY A 398 32.08 -15.09 2.60
N GLU A 399 33.12 -15.33 1.81
CA GLU A 399 34.19 -14.37 1.54
C GLU A 399 33.73 -13.24 0.61
N TRP A 400 34.10 -12.03 0.95
CA TRP A 400 33.82 -10.81 0.21
C TRP A 400 35.10 -10.05 -0.02
N GLU A 401 35.30 -9.62 -1.26
CA GLU A 401 36.45 -8.84 -1.70
C GLU A 401 35.99 -7.48 -2.21
N SER A 402 36.79 -6.44 -1.93
CA SER A 402 36.60 -5.11 -2.52
C SER A 402 37.90 -4.52 -3.05
N TRP A 403 37.78 -3.61 -4.01
CA TRP A 403 38.89 -2.94 -4.68
C TRP A 403 38.63 -1.43 -4.76
N TYR A 404 39.71 -0.65 -4.76
CA TYR A 404 39.67 0.78 -5.08
C TYR A 404 39.40 1.02 -6.57
N ASP A 405 39.05 2.25 -6.94
CA ASP A 405 38.84 2.64 -8.34
C ASP A 405 40.08 2.48 -9.22
N ASN A 406 41.29 2.47 -8.65
CA ASN A 406 42.51 2.18 -9.40
C ASN A 406 42.74 0.67 -9.64
N GLY A 407 41.88 -0.20 -9.10
CA GLY A 407 41.97 -1.67 -9.16
C GLY A 407 42.82 -2.31 -8.06
N ALA A 408 43.42 -1.52 -7.15
CA ALA A 408 44.14 -2.06 -6.00
C ALA A 408 43.16 -2.74 -5.03
N LYS A 409 43.55 -3.88 -4.46
CA LYS A 409 42.75 -4.58 -3.45
C LYS A 409 42.58 -3.67 -2.23
N LYS A 410 41.35 -3.56 -1.74
CA LYS A 410 40.99 -2.69 -0.62
C LYS A 410 40.77 -3.50 0.65
N ASP A 411 39.89 -4.49 0.59
CA ASP A 411 39.67 -5.39 1.72
C ASP A 411 39.18 -6.77 1.30
N ILE A 412 39.35 -7.73 2.21
CA ILE A 412 38.78 -9.08 2.14
C ILE A 412 38.37 -9.53 3.54
N GLY A 413 37.22 -10.18 3.64
CA GLY A 413 36.75 -10.79 4.88
C GLY A 413 35.48 -11.58 4.67
N ASN A 414 34.97 -12.20 5.74
CA ASN A 414 33.78 -13.05 5.65
C ASN A 414 32.53 -12.35 6.19
N PHE A 415 31.40 -12.66 5.57
CA PHE A 415 30.06 -12.37 6.08
C PHE A 415 29.35 -13.67 6.47
N SER A 416 28.54 -13.58 7.52
CA SER A 416 27.61 -14.63 7.94
C SER A 416 26.24 -14.00 8.13
N LYS A 417 25.28 -14.37 7.28
CA LYS A 417 23.91 -13.81 7.30
C LYS A 417 23.86 -12.28 7.27
N GLY A 418 24.69 -11.65 6.46
CA GLY A 418 24.74 -10.20 6.25
C GLY A 418 25.50 -9.43 7.33
N ILE A 419 26.26 -10.12 8.19
CA ILE A 419 27.03 -9.52 9.28
C ILE A 419 28.50 -9.93 9.11
N MET A 420 29.44 -8.98 9.24
CA MET A 420 30.88 -9.27 9.21
C MET A 420 31.24 -10.28 10.30
N ASP A 421 31.96 -11.34 9.92
CA ASP A 421 32.33 -12.45 10.81
C ASP A 421 33.69 -13.02 10.39
N GLY A 422 34.51 -13.40 11.36
CA GLY A 422 35.88 -13.88 11.12
C GLY A 422 36.89 -12.78 10.80
N VAL A 423 38.02 -13.17 10.24
CA VAL A 423 39.17 -12.30 9.99
C VAL A 423 38.93 -11.40 8.78
N TRP A 424 39.24 -10.12 8.95
CA TRP A 424 39.21 -9.09 7.91
C TRP A 424 40.61 -8.52 7.71
N ASN A 425 40.98 -8.30 6.45
CA ASN A 425 42.24 -7.69 6.06
C ASN A 425 41.97 -6.53 5.11
N GLY A 426 42.61 -5.39 5.35
CA GLY A 426 42.54 -4.20 4.50
C GLY A 426 43.93 -3.74 4.04
N TRP A 427 43.96 -3.09 2.89
CA TRP A 427 45.16 -2.51 2.28
C TRP A 427 44.87 -1.08 1.82
N PHE A 428 45.90 -0.24 1.80
CA PHE A 428 45.90 1.03 1.11
C PHE A 428 45.94 0.83 -0.42
N ASP A 429 45.65 1.88 -1.16
CA ASP A 429 45.65 1.88 -2.63
C ASP A 429 47.04 1.66 -3.25
N ASN A 430 48.12 1.80 -2.48
CA ASN A 430 49.49 1.45 -2.83
C ASN A 430 49.84 -0.04 -2.59
N GLY A 431 48.90 -0.83 -2.08
CA GLY A 431 49.04 -2.26 -1.79
C GLY A 431 49.67 -2.61 -0.44
N GLN A 432 50.06 -1.62 0.36
CA GLN A 432 50.51 -1.87 1.74
C GLN A 432 49.32 -2.15 2.65
N LYS A 433 49.54 -2.95 3.70
CA LYS A 433 48.50 -3.31 4.66
C LYS A 433 48.01 -2.04 5.38
N ASP A 434 46.71 -1.91 5.55
CA ASP A 434 46.04 -0.83 6.31
C ASP A 434 45.62 -1.38 7.67
N TYR A 435 44.89 -2.51 7.68
CA TYR A 435 44.44 -3.12 8.92
C TYR A 435 44.27 -4.64 8.83
N THR A 436 44.23 -5.29 10.00
CA THR A 436 43.71 -6.66 10.15
C THR A 436 43.05 -6.81 11.52
N GLY A 437 42.04 -7.65 11.59
CA GLY A 437 41.41 -7.99 12.85
C GLY A 437 40.22 -8.92 12.66
N GLU A 438 39.69 -9.43 13.76
CA GLU A 438 38.54 -10.34 13.73
C GLU A 438 37.24 -9.59 14.06
N TYR A 439 36.19 -9.91 13.32
CA TYR A 439 34.82 -9.57 13.68
C TYR A 439 34.11 -10.82 14.20
N LYS A 440 33.30 -10.63 15.24
CA LYS A 440 32.39 -11.65 15.76
C LYS A 440 31.02 -11.04 15.88
N GLN A 441 30.08 -11.54 15.08
CA GLN A 441 28.72 -10.95 14.98
C GLN A 441 28.75 -9.44 14.68
N GLY A 442 29.67 -9.00 13.82
CA GLY A 442 29.78 -7.61 13.37
C GLY A 442 30.45 -6.67 14.37
N LEU A 443 31.03 -7.20 15.44
CA LEU A 443 31.75 -6.46 16.48
C LEU A 443 33.22 -6.88 16.48
N LYS A 444 34.12 -5.91 16.66
CA LYS A 444 35.56 -6.18 16.78
C LYS A 444 35.82 -7.12 17.95
N ASP A 445 36.55 -8.20 17.69
CA ASP A 445 37.00 -9.19 18.66
C ASP A 445 38.49 -9.48 18.41
N GLY A 446 39.22 -9.87 19.45
CA GLY A 446 40.63 -10.21 19.33
C GLY A 446 41.54 -9.00 19.04
N ILE A 447 42.72 -9.28 18.49
CA ILE A 447 43.72 -8.25 18.19
C ILE A 447 43.39 -7.57 16.86
N TRP A 448 43.36 -6.24 16.90
CA TRP A 448 43.26 -5.37 15.75
C TRP A 448 44.56 -4.62 15.57
N GLU A 449 45.15 -4.72 14.39
CA GLU A 449 46.38 -4.04 14.03
C GLU A 449 46.10 -3.08 12.87
N HIS A 450 46.74 -1.91 12.91
CA HIS A 450 46.69 -0.90 11.87
C HIS A 450 48.10 -0.46 11.50
N TRP A 451 48.29 -0.02 10.27
CA TRP A 451 49.57 0.42 9.72
C TRP A 451 49.40 1.77 9.02
N TYR A 452 50.47 2.55 9.00
CA TYR A 452 50.59 3.73 8.15
C TYR A 452 50.81 3.33 6.69
N ILE A 453 50.55 4.28 5.76
CA ILE A 453 50.73 4.10 4.31
C ILE A 453 52.18 3.84 3.86
N ASP A 454 53.15 3.96 4.77
CA ASP A 454 54.56 3.62 4.56
C ASP A 454 54.94 2.23 5.10
N GLY A 455 54.00 1.53 5.75
CA GLY A 455 54.08 0.15 6.17
C GLY A 455 54.52 -0.02 7.62
N LYS A 456 54.76 1.07 8.35
CA LYS A 456 55.04 1.01 9.79
C LYS A 456 53.75 0.82 10.57
N GLN A 457 53.81 0.06 11.66
CA GLN A 457 52.67 -0.18 12.52
C GLN A 457 52.21 1.15 13.16
N GLU A 458 50.90 1.41 13.15
CA GLU A 458 50.27 2.60 13.74
C GLU A 458 49.64 2.29 15.10
N LEU A 459 48.89 1.19 15.17
CA LEU A 459 48.05 0.86 16.33
C LEU A 459 47.90 -0.66 16.46
N MET A 460 47.86 -1.13 17.70
CA MET A 460 47.48 -2.48 18.08
C MET A 460 46.57 -2.43 19.30
N ASP A 461 45.33 -2.88 19.15
CA ASP A 461 44.32 -2.92 20.20
C ASP A 461 43.79 -4.35 20.39
N ALA A 462 43.58 -4.75 21.64
CA ALA A 462 42.83 -5.96 21.95
C ALA A 462 41.36 -5.63 22.27
N TYR A 463 40.44 -6.28 21.57
CA TYR A 463 39.00 -6.18 21.78
C TYR A 463 38.42 -7.51 22.30
N ALA A 464 37.37 -7.40 23.10
CA ALA A 464 36.51 -8.52 23.47
C ALA A 464 35.04 -8.16 23.29
N VAL A 465 34.26 -9.08 22.70
CA VAL A 465 32.80 -8.93 22.63
C VAL A 465 32.16 -9.25 23.98
N LYS A 466 31.55 -8.25 24.61
CA LYS A 466 30.87 -8.37 25.92
C LYS A 466 29.40 -7.98 25.82
N SER A 467 28.57 -8.52 26.71
CA SER A 467 27.17 -8.10 26.87
C SER A 467 27.08 -6.89 27.79
N GLU A 468 26.46 -5.82 27.31
CA GLU A 468 26.15 -4.62 28.10
C GLU A 468 24.63 -4.51 28.29
N GLU A 469 24.22 -4.23 29.53
CA GLU A 469 22.83 -3.90 29.85
C GLU A 469 22.53 -2.46 29.41
N LYS A 470 21.72 -2.31 28.36
CA LYS A 470 21.25 -0.99 27.94
C LYS A 470 19.86 -0.72 28.50
N LYS A 471 19.79 0.21 29.45
CA LYS A 471 18.53 0.76 29.96
C LYS A 471 17.97 1.78 28.98
N SER A 472 16.81 1.45 28.41
CA SER A 472 16.02 2.32 27.55
C SER A 472 14.82 2.86 28.33
N TYR A 473 14.44 4.10 28.03
CA TYR A 473 13.37 4.80 28.75
C TYR A 473 12.29 5.27 27.77
N LEU A 474 11.03 5.09 28.12
CA LEU A 474 9.93 5.86 27.54
C LEU A 474 9.74 7.14 28.36
N LYS A 475 9.76 8.28 27.68
CA LYS A 475 9.54 9.61 28.25
C LYS A 475 8.39 10.31 27.53
N ASP A 476 7.54 10.99 28.28
CA ASP A 476 6.69 12.08 27.79
C ASP A 476 7.03 13.34 28.60
N THR A 477 7.14 14.49 27.92
CA THR A 477 7.18 15.85 28.50
C THR A 477 7.88 15.97 29.88
N GLY A 478 9.05 15.36 30.02
CA GLY A 478 9.91 15.45 31.20
C GLY A 478 9.87 14.28 32.19
N ASN A 479 8.89 13.36 32.10
CA ASN A 479 8.74 12.24 33.05
C ASN A 479 9.03 10.88 32.40
N LYS A 480 9.93 10.10 33.02
CA LYS A 480 10.20 8.68 32.69
C LYS A 480 9.10 7.82 33.31
N TYR A 481 8.36 7.03 32.52
CA TYR A 481 7.30 6.15 33.06
C TYR A 481 7.51 4.65 32.77
N ALA A 482 8.50 4.28 31.95
CA ALA A 482 8.91 2.89 31.78
C ALA A 482 10.42 2.77 31.54
N GLU A 483 11.05 1.77 32.15
CA GLU A 483 12.44 1.37 31.97
C GLU A 483 12.47 -0.06 31.44
N PHE A 484 13.18 -0.29 30.34
CA PHE A 484 13.41 -1.61 29.77
C PHE A 484 14.92 -1.85 29.69
N THR A 485 15.36 -3.03 30.11
CA THR A 485 16.76 -3.44 30.00
C THR A 485 16.89 -4.42 28.86
N ASN A 486 17.65 -4.06 27.84
CA ASN A 486 18.02 -4.96 26.76
C ASN A 486 19.52 -5.23 26.82
N ASN A 487 19.89 -6.50 26.76
CA ASN A 487 21.29 -6.88 26.62
C ASN A 487 21.68 -6.69 25.16
N ARG A 488 22.73 -5.90 24.92
CA ARG A 488 23.34 -5.73 23.60
C ARG A 488 24.80 -6.15 23.68
N LEU A 489 25.30 -6.77 22.61
CA LEU A 489 26.72 -7.02 22.46
C LEU A 489 27.45 -5.75 22.01
N ILE A 490 28.60 -5.49 22.61
CA ILE A 490 29.49 -4.37 22.28
C ILE A 490 30.94 -4.88 22.19
N SER A 491 31.74 -4.24 21.34
CA SER A 491 33.20 -4.39 21.38
C SER A 491 33.74 -3.55 22.54
N VAL A 492 34.58 -4.15 23.38
CA VAL A 492 35.21 -3.49 24.53
C VAL A 492 36.72 -3.67 24.40
N LEU A 493 37.49 -2.58 24.58
CA LEU A 493 38.95 -2.67 24.71
C LEU A 493 39.27 -3.48 25.98
N GLU A 494 39.92 -4.62 25.77
CA GLU A 494 40.21 -5.62 26.79
C GLU A 494 41.53 -6.33 26.44
N GLY A 495 42.62 -5.89 27.07
CA GLY A 495 43.96 -6.44 26.84
C GLY A 495 44.97 -5.39 26.39
N PRO A 496 46.06 -5.79 25.71
CA PRO A 496 47.15 -4.90 25.35
C PRO A 496 46.72 -3.78 24.39
N HIS A 497 47.38 -2.64 24.55
CA HIS A 497 47.30 -1.49 23.66
C HIS A 497 48.71 -0.97 23.35
N TYR A 498 48.98 -0.71 22.08
CA TYR A 498 50.19 -0.07 21.61
C TYR A 498 49.86 0.89 20.47
N SER A 499 50.44 2.07 20.48
CA SER A 499 50.48 2.93 19.29
C SER A 499 51.87 3.48 19.05
N TRP A 500 52.13 3.85 17.80
CA TRP A 500 53.42 4.34 17.32
C TRP A 500 53.23 5.66 16.56
N TYR A 501 54.31 6.43 16.46
CA TYR A 501 54.38 7.59 15.56
C TYR A 501 54.68 7.14 14.12
N GLU A 502 54.42 7.99 13.12
CA GLU A 502 54.77 7.74 11.71
C GLU A 502 56.27 7.45 11.48
N ASN A 503 57.14 7.87 12.39
CA ASN A 503 58.57 7.56 12.33
C ASN A 503 58.91 6.15 12.88
N GLY A 504 57.93 5.40 13.40
CA GLY A 504 58.06 4.06 13.95
C GLY A 504 58.43 3.99 15.43
N GLN A 505 58.64 5.13 16.10
CA GLN A 505 58.89 5.14 17.55
C GLN A 505 57.58 4.88 18.32
N PRO A 506 57.63 4.20 19.48
CA PRO A 506 56.44 4.01 20.31
C PRO A 506 55.89 5.37 20.73
N LYS A 507 54.57 5.47 20.85
CA LYS A 507 53.84 6.67 21.26
C LYS A 507 53.19 6.46 22.62
N GLU A 508 52.48 5.34 22.78
CA GLU A 508 51.94 4.90 24.06
C GLU A 508 51.79 3.37 24.09
N GLU A 509 51.94 2.80 25.28
CA GLU A 509 51.70 1.39 25.52
C GLU A 509 51.05 1.17 26.90
N GLY A 510 50.19 0.17 26.98
CA GLY A 510 49.51 -0.21 28.22
C GLY A 510 48.52 -1.33 28.04
N THR A 511 47.55 -1.40 28.96
CA THR A 511 46.49 -2.40 28.93
C THR A 511 45.16 -1.73 29.22
N TYR A 512 44.12 -2.13 28.47
CA TYR A 512 42.74 -1.78 28.77
C TYR A 512 42.02 -2.92 29.48
N LYS A 513 41.11 -2.55 30.38
CA LYS A 513 40.11 -3.42 30.97
C LYS A 513 38.79 -2.69 31.00
N ASP A 514 37.76 -3.26 30.40
CA ASP A 514 36.42 -2.65 30.32
C ASP A 514 36.45 -1.22 29.74
N ASN A 515 37.18 -0.99 28.64
CA ASN A 515 37.43 0.33 28.02
C ASN A 515 38.22 1.34 28.88
N LEU A 516 38.71 0.95 30.06
CA LEU A 516 39.46 1.81 30.96
C LEU A 516 40.93 1.40 31.02
N GLN A 517 41.82 2.39 31.08
CA GLN A 517 43.25 2.14 31.26
C GLN A 517 43.47 1.37 32.58
N SER A 518 44.27 0.31 32.51
CA SER A 518 44.57 -0.59 33.61
C SER A 518 46.04 -0.97 33.62
N GLY A 519 46.62 -1.09 34.81
CA GLY A 519 48.02 -1.46 34.97
C GLY A 519 48.97 -0.33 34.56
N LYS A 520 50.20 -0.68 34.18
CA LYS A 520 51.25 0.29 33.85
C LYS A 520 51.05 0.82 32.43
N TRP A 521 51.09 2.14 32.30
CA TRP A 521 51.04 2.88 31.05
C TRP A 521 52.31 3.71 30.86
N ILE A 522 52.86 3.70 29.65
CA ILE A 522 54.05 4.47 29.28
C ILE A 522 53.74 5.26 28.01
N TYR A 523 54.14 6.52 28.02
CA TYR A 523 54.00 7.47 26.92
C TYR A 523 55.36 7.97 26.53
N TYR A 524 55.55 8.22 25.25
CA TYR A 524 56.83 8.50 24.64
C TYR A 524 56.76 9.80 23.84
N TYR A 525 57.90 10.49 23.71
CA TYR A 525 58.10 11.52 22.70
C TYR A 525 58.33 10.87 21.33
N ASP A 526 58.22 11.65 20.26
CA ASP A 526 58.47 11.18 18.90
C ASP A 526 59.92 10.75 18.66
N ASP A 527 60.86 11.16 19.51
CA ASP A 527 62.25 10.69 19.52
C ASP A 527 62.46 9.34 20.25
N GLY A 528 61.38 8.74 20.77
CA GLY A 528 61.38 7.45 21.47
C GLY A 528 61.76 7.54 22.96
N LYS A 529 62.08 8.72 23.50
CA LYS A 529 62.31 8.88 24.95
C LYS A 529 60.98 8.85 25.70
N LYS A 530 60.99 8.32 26.93
CA LYS A 530 59.81 8.35 27.80
C LYS A 530 59.42 9.80 28.07
N MET A 531 58.16 10.13 27.82
CA MET A 531 57.52 11.37 28.24
C MET A 531 56.97 11.21 29.65
N TYR A 532 56.33 10.07 29.92
CA TYR A 532 55.56 9.88 31.13
C TYR A 532 55.21 8.40 31.38
N GLU A 533 55.26 7.92 32.62
CA GLU A 533 54.77 6.59 33.01
C GLU A 533 53.94 6.63 34.30
N GLN A 534 52.88 5.80 34.35
CA GLN A 534 51.97 5.71 35.51
C GLN A 534 51.31 4.34 35.63
N THR A 535 50.71 4.06 36.78
CA THR A 535 49.78 2.93 36.96
C THR A 535 48.35 3.44 37.03
N PHE A 536 47.43 2.72 36.38
CA PHE A 536 46.00 2.97 36.44
C PHE A 536 45.24 1.83 37.08
N ILE A 537 44.24 2.17 37.89
CA ILE A 537 43.21 1.25 38.38
C ILE A 537 41.86 1.88 38.04
N GLU A 538 41.02 1.17 37.28
CA GLU A 538 39.71 1.66 36.81
C GLU A 538 39.80 3.03 36.09
N GLY A 539 40.82 3.19 35.24
CA GLY A 539 41.03 4.43 34.47
C GLY A 539 41.52 5.63 35.28
N LYS A 540 41.81 5.46 36.58
CA LYS A 540 42.30 6.54 37.45
C LYS A 540 43.74 6.28 37.90
N GLN A 541 44.51 7.36 38.02
CA GLN A 541 45.93 7.30 38.39
C GLN A 541 46.09 6.75 39.81
N GLU A 542 46.97 5.77 39.98
CA GLU A 542 47.29 5.19 41.28
C GLU A 542 48.81 4.97 41.40
N GLY A 543 49.35 5.21 42.59
CA GLY A 543 50.77 5.00 42.87
C GLY A 543 51.67 6.08 42.26
N LYS A 544 52.88 5.66 41.86
CA LYS A 544 53.93 6.56 41.40
C LYS A 544 53.73 6.92 39.93
N VAL A 545 53.78 8.21 39.67
CA VAL A 545 53.72 8.86 38.36
C VAL A 545 55.07 9.54 38.11
N THR A 546 55.72 9.23 36.98
CA THR A 546 57.01 9.83 36.62
C THR A 546 56.88 10.51 35.26
N SER A 547 57.32 11.77 35.14
CA SER A 547 57.40 12.50 33.88
C SER A 547 58.82 12.97 33.60
N TRP A 548 59.17 13.08 32.33
CA TRP A 548 60.47 13.52 31.85
C TRP A 548 60.29 14.65 30.84
N TYR A 549 61.26 15.55 30.76
CA TYR A 549 61.40 16.48 29.65
C TYR A 549 61.86 15.73 28.39
N GLU A 550 61.59 16.29 27.22
CA GLU A 550 62.03 15.80 25.89
C GLU A 550 63.55 15.56 25.78
N ILE A 551 64.35 16.26 26.57
CA ILE A 551 65.81 16.05 26.64
C ILE A 551 66.21 14.84 27.51
N GLY A 552 65.24 14.11 28.07
CA GLY A 552 65.43 12.91 28.90
C GLY A 552 65.65 13.16 30.40
N THR A 553 65.71 14.40 30.85
CA THR A 553 65.83 14.75 32.28
C THR A 553 64.48 14.60 32.98
N LEU A 554 64.48 14.20 34.26
CA LEU A 554 63.25 14.13 35.05
C LEU A 554 62.56 15.49 35.08
N GLU A 555 61.24 15.51 34.89
CA GLU A 555 60.41 16.70 35.04
C GLU A 555 59.66 16.62 36.37
N SER A 556 59.01 15.49 36.67
CA SER A 556 58.33 15.31 37.94
C SER A 556 58.21 13.86 38.40
N VAL A 557 58.13 13.68 39.71
CA VAL A 557 57.76 12.42 40.36
C VAL A 557 56.61 12.73 41.31
N LYS A 558 55.43 12.18 41.05
CA LYS A 558 54.20 12.40 41.81
C LYS A 558 53.71 11.07 42.36
N ASN A 559 53.05 11.10 43.51
CA ASN A 559 52.47 9.91 44.13
C ASN A 559 50.97 10.12 44.34
N TYR A 560 50.20 9.07 44.08
CA TYR A 560 48.75 9.05 44.20
C TYR A 560 48.32 7.84 45.03
N LYS A 561 47.31 8.02 45.87
CA LYS A 561 46.67 6.96 46.64
C LYS A 561 45.18 7.17 46.65
N ASN A 562 44.40 6.13 46.37
CA ASN A 562 42.95 6.24 46.21
C ASN A 562 42.57 7.34 45.20
N PHE A 563 43.32 7.43 44.10
CA PHE A 563 43.10 8.41 43.01
C PHE A 563 43.29 9.88 43.40
N LYS A 564 43.92 10.16 44.54
CA LYS A 564 44.20 11.52 45.02
C LYS A 564 45.69 11.73 45.18
N PRO A 565 46.21 12.96 44.96
CA PRO A 565 47.57 13.32 45.34
C PRO A 565 47.87 12.90 46.79
N ASP A 566 48.90 12.09 46.99
CA ASP A 566 49.26 11.59 48.32
C ASP A 566 50.78 11.42 48.42
N GLY A 567 51.36 11.86 49.54
CA GLY A 567 52.80 11.82 49.75
C GLY A 567 53.57 12.91 48.99
N LYS A 568 54.82 12.60 48.64
CA LYS A 568 55.79 13.56 48.11
C LYS A 568 55.68 13.69 46.59
N TRP A 569 55.52 14.91 46.11
CA TRP A 569 55.61 15.31 44.71
C TRP A 569 56.88 16.14 44.51
N ILE A 570 57.73 15.77 43.56
CA ILE A 570 58.99 16.44 43.26
C ILE A 570 58.93 16.95 41.84
N PHE A 571 59.31 18.20 41.63
CA PHE A 571 59.46 18.83 40.32
C PHE A 571 60.91 19.24 40.15
N TYR A 572 61.44 19.03 38.95
CA TYR A 572 62.82 19.29 38.60
C TYR A 572 62.89 20.42 37.57
N ASP A 573 64.03 21.12 37.52
CA ASP A 573 64.34 22.02 36.41
C ASP A 573 64.71 21.22 35.15
N LYS A 574 64.55 21.84 33.99
CA LYS A 574 64.88 21.22 32.69
C LYS A 574 66.35 20.75 32.65
N GLN A 575 67.27 21.50 33.24
CA GLN A 575 68.69 21.10 33.36
C GLN A 575 68.89 20.04 34.46
N ALA A 576 69.66 19.00 34.16
CA ALA A 576 69.70 17.76 34.94
C ALA A 576 69.88 17.96 36.45
N GLY A 577 68.96 17.38 37.23
CA GLY A 577 69.15 17.06 38.65
C GLY A 577 68.81 18.17 39.66
N LYS A 578 68.48 19.40 39.23
CA LYS A 578 68.09 20.47 40.17
C LYS A 578 66.61 20.37 40.50
N ILE A 579 66.28 20.23 41.78
CA ILE A 579 64.89 20.28 42.26
C ILE A 579 64.39 21.71 42.14
N LYS A 580 63.31 21.89 41.39
CA LYS A 580 62.60 23.17 41.22
C LYS A 580 61.66 23.44 42.37
N LYS A 581 60.96 22.39 42.85
CA LYS A 581 59.93 22.48 43.88
C LYS A 581 59.57 21.10 44.43
N VAL A 582 59.29 21.01 45.73
CA VAL A 582 58.71 19.82 46.37
C VAL A 582 57.37 20.18 46.98
N MET A 583 56.35 19.34 46.78
CA MET A 583 55.06 19.45 47.44
C MET A 583 54.75 18.18 48.20
N TYR A 584 54.10 18.31 49.34
CA TYR A 584 53.60 17.18 50.13
C TYR A 584 52.08 17.24 50.15
N PHE A 585 51.45 16.11 49.87
CA PHE A 585 50.01 15.94 49.87
C PHE A 585 49.59 14.87 50.87
N LYS A 586 48.39 15.01 51.42
CA LYS A 586 47.70 13.98 52.19
C LYS A 586 46.23 13.98 51.79
N ASP A 587 45.72 12.84 51.34
CA ASP A 587 44.32 12.68 50.92
C ASP A 587 43.83 13.72 49.90
N GLY A 588 44.72 14.15 48.98
CA GLY A 588 44.44 15.13 47.93
C GLY A 588 44.65 16.59 48.32
N VAL A 589 44.96 16.88 49.59
CA VAL A 589 45.19 18.26 50.06
C VAL A 589 46.69 18.53 50.17
N LYS A 590 47.15 19.66 49.62
CA LYS A 590 48.54 20.12 49.76
C LYS A 590 48.78 20.53 51.21
N VAL A 591 49.68 19.84 51.91
CA VAL A 591 50.01 20.10 53.32
C VAL A 591 51.30 20.90 53.50
N LYS A 592 52.22 20.85 52.54
CA LYS A 592 53.51 21.57 52.59
C LYS A 592 54.08 21.79 51.19
N GLU A 593 54.83 22.87 51.02
CA GLU A 593 55.59 23.19 49.80
C GLU A 593 56.99 23.68 50.20
N GLU A 594 58.02 23.19 49.51
CA GLU A 594 59.45 23.53 49.67
C GLU A 594 60.07 23.95 48.35
#